data_AF-A0A519T8M3-F1
#
_entry.id   AF-A0A519T8M3-F1
#
_cell.length_a   1.000
_cell.length_b   1.000
_cell.length_c   1.000
_cell.angle_alpha   90.00
_cell.angle_beta   90.00
_cell.angle_gamma   90.00
#
_symmetry.space_group_name_H-M   'P 1'
#
loop_
_entity.id
_entity.type
_entity.pdbx_description
1 polymer ?
#
loop_
_entity_poly.entity_id
_entity_poly.type
_entity_poly.pdbx_seq_one_letter_code
_entity_poly.pdbx_strand_id
1 'polypeptide(L)'
;MAGADFNNYLANVINLSDVYGVNYNNAGTTCGTADNDGDGVTEANDPDDNNPCVPNPAFATCDQDNDGLTNQEEASIGTNPTNPDTDGDGINDGTEVTNGSNPLDPCSPNATPGICDTDADGDGVPSVSDPDDNNPCVPNPLAGLCDQDNDGLNNNQEATNGTNPTDPDTDDDGINDGIGNNTVGLIIEPGSGLHLFRM
;
A
#
# COMPACT_ATOMS: atom_id res chain seq x y z
N MET A 1 -17.70 -35.79 -47.86
CA MET A 1 -16.58 -34.83 -47.99
C MET A 1 -16.38 -34.57 -49.47
N ALA A 2 -16.63 -33.35 -49.94
CA ALA A 2 -15.97 -32.76 -51.10
C ALA A 2 -16.42 -31.29 -51.23
N GLY A 3 -15.48 -30.39 -50.96
CA GLY A 3 -15.39 -29.07 -51.58
C GLY A 3 -16.45 -28.04 -51.17
N ALA A 4 -16.26 -27.39 -50.03
CA ALA A 4 -16.67 -26.00 -49.93
C ALA A 4 -15.85 -25.21 -50.98
N ASP A 5 -16.56 -24.69 -51.96
CA ASP A 5 -16.05 -23.92 -53.09
C ASP A 5 -15.31 -22.67 -52.57
N PHE A 6 -13.99 -22.64 -52.75
CA PHE A 6 -13.12 -21.53 -52.34
C PHE A 6 -13.57 -20.19 -52.96
N ASN A 7 -14.32 -20.21 -54.06
CA ASN A 7 -14.83 -19.00 -54.70
C ASN A 7 -16.00 -18.34 -53.94
N ASN A 8 -16.67 -19.06 -53.05
CA ASN A 8 -17.78 -18.52 -52.26
C ASN A 8 -17.35 -17.95 -50.90
N TYR A 9 -16.11 -18.22 -50.48
CA TYR A 9 -15.52 -17.57 -49.29
C TYR A 9 -15.08 -16.13 -49.63
N LEU A 10 -14.56 -15.90 -50.84
CA LEU A 10 -14.09 -14.57 -51.27
C LEU A 10 -15.22 -13.58 -51.59
N ALA A 11 -16.42 -14.05 -51.94
CA ALA A 11 -17.55 -13.17 -52.25
C ALA A 11 -18.16 -12.49 -51.00
N ASN A 12 -18.00 -13.09 -49.82
CA ASN A 12 -18.45 -12.52 -48.55
C ASN A 12 -17.37 -11.72 -47.80
N VAL A 13 -16.12 -11.71 -48.28
CA VAL A 13 -15.05 -10.87 -47.70
C VAL A 13 -15.10 -9.44 -48.26
N ILE A 14 -15.83 -9.19 -49.34
CA ILE A 14 -15.92 -7.86 -49.99
C ILE A 14 -17.09 -7.00 -49.48
N ASN A 15 -17.84 -7.47 -48.48
CA ASN A 15 -18.89 -6.69 -47.78
C ASN A 15 -18.71 -6.79 -46.27
N LEU A 16 -17.49 -6.56 -45.79
CA LEU A 16 -17.25 -6.19 -44.40
C LEU A 16 -16.95 -4.70 -44.33
N SER A 17 -17.94 -3.89 -44.71
CA SER A 17 -18.00 -2.51 -44.25
C SER A 17 -18.11 -2.53 -42.73
N ASP A 18 -17.08 -1.98 -42.09
CA ASP A 18 -17.18 -1.13 -40.89
C ASP A 18 -17.36 -1.81 -39.52
N VAL A 19 -16.38 -2.64 -39.12
CA VAL A 19 -16.11 -2.85 -37.69
C VAL A 19 -14.74 -2.27 -37.26
N TYR A 20 -13.80 -2.04 -38.18
CA TYR A 20 -12.46 -1.51 -37.85
C TYR A 20 -11.82 -0.65 -38.96
N GLY A 21 -12.57 0.22 -39.66
CA GLY A 21 -12.00 1.33 -40.44
C GLY A 21 -11.00 1.07 -41.59
N VAL A 22 -10.57 -0.17 -41.87
CA VAL A 22 -9.56 -0.45 -42.92
C VAL A 22 -10.20 -0.88 -44.23
N ASN A 23 -10.19 0.06 -45.18
CA ASN A 23 -10.58 -0.16 -46.57
C ASN A 23 -9.46 -0.91 -47.34
N TYR A 24 -9.56 -2.24 -47.44
CA TYR A 24 -8.62 -3.09 -48.18
C TYR A 24 -8.92 -3.19 -49.69
N ASN A 25 -9.23 -2.08 -50.36
CA ASN A 25 -9.24 -2.03 -51.82
C ASN A 25 -8.75 -0.71 -52.42
N ASN A 26 -7.45 -0.37 -52.33
CA ASN A 26 -6.93 0.50 -53.37
C ASN A 26 -5.42 0.45 -53.56
N ALA A 27 -5.02 0.43 -54.82
CA ALA A 27 -3.68 0.80 -55.27
C ALA A 27 -3.41 2.30 -55.04
N GLY A 28 -3.65 2.81 -53.82
CA GLY A 28 -3.67 4.23 -53.47
C GLY A 28 -3.77 4.55 -51.97
N THR A 29 -3.84 3.57 -51.07
CA THR A 29 -3.63 3.82 -49.63
C THR A 29 -2.12 3.85 -49.38
N THR A 30 -1.53 5.05 -49.44
CA THR A 30 -0.23 5.26 -48.83
C THR A 30 -0.43 5.06 -47.33
N CYS A 31 0.38 4.25 -46.65
CA CYS A 31 0.59 4.43 -45.21
C CYS A 31 0.74 5.94 -44.98
N GLY A 32 -0.18 6.52 -44.21
CA GLY A 32 -0.13 7.93 -43.91
C GLY A 32 1.17 8.26 -43.18
N THR A 33 1.54 9.53 -43.23
CA THR A 33 2.50 10.11 -42.27
C THR A 33 1.75 10.62 -41.03
N ALA A 34 0.52 10.15 -40.81
CA ALA A 34 -0.26 10.47 -39.63
C ALA A 34 0.33 9.72 -38.43
N ASP A 35 0.11 10.30 -37.27
CA ASP A 35 0.51 9.85 -35.94
C ASP A 35 -0.70 10.25 -35.08
N ASN A 36 -1.73 9.38 -35.02
CA ASN A 36 -3.03 9.79 -34.47
C ASN A 36 -3.07 9.72 -32.95
N ASP A 37 -2.24 8.88 -32.34
CA ASP A 37 -2.11 8.77 -30.89
C ASP A 37 -0.98 9.62 -30.30
N GLY A 38 -0.08 10.15 -31.14
CA GLY A 38 0.95 11.10 -30.75
C GLY A 38 2.14 10.46 -30.06
N ASP A 39 2.36 9.15 -30.21
CA ASP A 39 3.49 8.43 -29.63
C ASP A 39 4.83 8.67 -30.36
N GLY A 40 4.77 9.35 -31.52
CA GLY A 40 5.91 9.66 -32.37
C GLY A 40 6.23 8.57 -33.40
N VAL A 41 5.39 7.56 -33.52
CA VAL A 41 5.43 6.48 -34.52
C VAL A 41 4.29 6.70 -35.50
N THR A 42 4.65 6.98 -36.75
CA THR A 42 3.62 7.16 -37.79
C THR A 42 2.92 5.85 -38.12
N GLU A 43 1.69 5.91 -38.64
CA GLU A 43 0.90 4.80 -39.22
C GLU A 43 1.71 3.81 -40.08
N ALA A 44 2.73 4.28 -40.79
CA ALA A 44 3.61 3.43 -41.60
C ALA A 44 4.40 2.38 -40.81
N ASN A 45 4.68 2.65 -39.53
CA ASN A 45 5.54 1.84 -38.66
C ASN A 45 4.82 1.40 -37.37
N ASP A 46 3.55 1.75 -37.21
CA ASP A 46 2.74 1.43 -36.04
C ASP A 46 1.72 0.32 -36.35
N PRO A 47 1.75 -0.82 -35.64
CA PRO A 47 0.69 -1.83 -35.69
C PRO A 47 -0.72 -1.33 -35.32
N ASP A 48 -0.85 -0.27 -34.50
CA ASP A 48 -2.11 0.33 -34.05
C ASP A 48 -1.94 1.83 -33.72
N ASP A 49 -1.90 2.68 -34.77
CA ASP A 49 -1.73 4.15 -34.74
C ASP A 49 -2.84 4.94 -34.00
N ASN A 50 -3.72 4.27 -33.25
CA ASN A 50 -4.69 4.91 -32.37
C ASN A 50 -4.47 4.52 -30.90
N ASN A 51 -3.36 3.85 -30.59
CA ASN A 51 -3.05 3.31 -29.28
C ASN A 51 -1.64 3.75 -28.86
N PRO A 52 -1.52 4.76 -27.97
CA PRO A 52 -0.23 5.32 -27.58
C PRO A 52 0.75 4.32 -26.92
N CYS A 53 0.29 3.13 -26.55
CA CYS A 53 1.08 2.06 -25.95
C CYS A 53 1.62 1.05 -26.98
N VAL A 54 1.27 1.19 -28.24
CA VAL A 54 1.71 0.34 -29.36
C VAL A 54 2.58 1.21 -30.26
N PRO A 55 3.70 0.69 -30.81
CA PRO A 55 4.29 -0.63 -30.60
C PRO A 55 5.02 -0.81 -29.25
N ASN A 56 5.17 0.22 -28.43
CA ASN A 56 5.99 0.16 -27.22
C ASN A 56 5.25 0.73 -26.00
N PRO A 57 4.95 -0.09 -24.97
CA PRO A 57 4.24 0.39 -23.78
C PRO A 57 5.05 1.36 -22.94
N ALA A 58 6.36 1.48 -23.15
CA ALA A 58 7.22 2.44 -22.44
C ALA A 58 7.21 3.85 -23.07
N PHE A 59 6.33 4.13 -24.03
CA PHE A 59 6.20 5.48 -24.58
C PHE A 59 5.64 6.46 -23.57
N ALA A 60 6.08 7.72 -23.69
CA ALA A 60 5.75 8.79 -22.75
C ALA A 60 4.25 9.11 -22.70
N THR A 61 3.54 8.92 -23.82
CA THR A 61 2.11 9.18 -24.00
C THR A 61 1.21 8.00 -23.64
N CYS A 62 1.79 6.82 -23.40
CA CYS A 62 1.07 5.64 -22.96
C CYS A 62 0.67 5.78 -21.49
N ASP A 63 -0.52 5.30 -21.13
CA ASP A 63 -0.98 5.02 -19.77
C ASP A 63 -0.99 3.49 -19.64
N GLN A 64 0.12 2.93 -19.14
CA GLN A 64 0.38 1.50 -19.27
C GLN A 64 -0.45 0.66 -18.28
N ASP A 65 -0.79 1.19 -17.10
CA ASP A 65 -1.62 0.50 -16.09
C ASP A 65 -3.09 0.97 -16.06
N ASN A 66 -3.43 1.96 -16.87
CA ASN A 66 -4.80 2.47 -17.09
C ASN A 66 -5.39 3.13 -15.85
N ASP A 67 -4.57 3.85 -15.10
CA ASP A 67 -4.96 4.53 -13.88
C ASP A 67 -5.39 6.00 -14.10
N GLY A 68 -5.15 6.51 -15.31
CA GLY A 68 -5.48 7.87 -15.73
C GLY A 68 -4.28 8.81 -15.82
N LEU A 69 -3.05 8.35 -15.57
CA LEU A 69 -1.81 9.07 -15.78
C LEU A 69 -1.01 8.46 -16.93
N THR A 70 -0.39 9.32 -17.72
CA THR A 70 0.61 8.84 -18.69
C THR A 70 1.92 8.50 -18.00
N ASN A 71 2.70 7.58 -18.58
CA ASN A 71 4.04 7.21 -18.11
C ASN A 71 4.94 8.44 -17.87
N GLN A 72 4.77 9.52 -18.65
CA GLN A 72 5.51 10.77 -18.47
C GLN A 72 5.05 11.56 -17.23
N GLU A 73 3.75 11.61 -16.98
CA GLU A 73 3.17 12.25 -15.79
C GLU A 73 3.62 11.52 -14.54
N GLU A 74 3.54 10.19 -14.55
CA GLU A 74 3.99 9.33 -13.46
C GLU A 74 5.48 9.49 -13.17
N ALA A 75 6.32 9.47 -14.21
CA ALA A 75 7.75 9.74 -14.07
C ALA A 75 8.04 11.15 -13.49
N SER A 76 7.13 12.11 -13.68
CA SER A 76 7.28 13.48 -13.16
C SER A 76 6.87 13.61 -11.69
N ILE A 77 5.92 12.79 -11.22
CA ILE A 77 5.45 12.79 -9.83
C ILE A 77 6.11 11.71 -8.98
N GLY A 78 6.76 10.73 -9.60
CA GLY A 78 7.50 9.65 -8.93
C GLY A 78 6.73 8.35 -8.74
N THR A 79 5.55 8.22 -9.35
CA THR A 79 4.75 6.98 -9.33
C THR A 79 5.27 5.94 -10.33
N ASN A 80 4.73 4.73 -10.29
CA ASN A 80 5.21 3.60 -11.08
C ASN A 80 4.30 3.32 -12.30
N PRO A 81 4.80 3.50 -13.54
CA PRO A 81 4.02 3.33 -14.79
C PRO A 81 3.47 1.94 -15.12
N THR A 82 3.59 1.02 -14.18
CA THR A 82 3.14 -0.36 -14.34
C THR A 82 2.30 -0.82 -13.16
N ASN A 83 2.02 0.09 -12.23
CA ASN A 83 1.34 -0.18 -10.99
C ASN A 83 0.37 0.98 -10.68
N PRO A 84 -0.94 0.76 -10.84
CA PRO A 84 -1.92 1.84 -10.80
C PRO A 84 -2.13 2.45 -9.41
N ASP A 85 -1.49 1.92 -8.37
CA ASP A 85 -1.59 2.30 -6.94
C ASP A 85 -0.19 2.15 -6.32
N THR A 86 0.61 3.20 -6.40
CA THR A 86 2.06 3.16 -6.10
C THR A 86 2.34 2.96 -4.62
N ASP A 87 1.55 3.57 -3.74
CA ASP A 87 1.74 3.48 -2.29
C ASP A 87 0.96 2.32 -1.64
N GLY A 88 0.03 1.72 -2.36
CA GLY A 88 -0.67 0.50 -1.97
C GLY A 88 -1.81 0.73 -0.98
N ASP A 89 -2.36 1.95 -0.92
CA ASP A 89 -3.45 2.31 -0.02
C ASP A 89 -4.84 1.88 -0.54
N GLY A 90 -4.90 1.40 -1.79
CA GLY A 90 -6.10 0.95 -2.48
C GLY A 90 -6.79 2.03 -3.33
N ILE A 91 -6.17 3.20 -3.51
CA ILE A 91 -6.62 4.27 -4.39
C ILE A 91 -5.62 4.40 -5.54
N ASN A 92 -6.10 4.54 -6.77
CA ASN A 92 -5.21 4.66 -7.91
C ASN A 92 -4.48 6.01 -7.95
N ASP A 93 -3.23 6.04 -8.41
CA ASP A 93 -2.39 7.25 -8.44
C ASP A 93 -3.07 8.40 -9.22
N GLY A 94 -3.64 8.10 -10.38
CA GLY A 94 -4.39 9.06 -11.19
C GLY A 94 -5.64 9.60 -10.51
N THR A 95 -6.30 8.79 -9.69
CA THR A 95 -7.45 9.23 -8.86
C THR A 95 -6.98 10.19 -7.77
N GLU A 96 -5.86 9.89 -7.15
CA GLU A 96 -5.28 10.71 -6.10
C GLU A 96 -4.80 12.07 -6.61
N VAL A 97 -4.05 12.09 -7.71
CA VAL A 97 -3.61 13.33 -8.37
C VAL A 97 -4.82 14.17 -8.76
N THR A 98 -5.87 13.56 -9.30
CA THR A 98 -7.12 14.26 -9.67
C THR A 98 -7.82 14.86 -8.45
N ASN A 99 -7.80 14.17 -7.31
CA ASN A 99 -8.42 14.62 -6.06
C ASN A 99 -7.52 15.52 -5.20
N GLY A 100 -6.23 15.65 -5.56
CA GLY A 100 -5.24 16.44 -4.83
C GLY A 100 -4.68 15.78 -3.58
N SER A 101 -4.74 14.44 -3.47
CA SER A 101 -3.99 13.67 -2.48
C SER A 101 -2.56 13.37 -3.00
N ASN A 102 -1.81 12.53 -2.29
CA ASN A 102 -0.41 12.27 -2.58
C ASN A 102 -0.23 10.79 -2.90
N PRO A 103 -0.01 10.41 -4.16
CA PRO A 103 0.06 9.01 -4.61
C PRO A 103 1.34 8.26 -4.21
N LEU A 104 2.09 8.82 -3.28
CA LEU A 104 3.31 8.26 -2.72
C LEU A 104 3.22 8.16 -1.19
N ASP A 105 2.05 8.43 -0.63
CA ASP A 105 1.83 8.48 0.81
C ASP A 105 0.52 7.76 1.12
N PRO A 106 0.59 6.52 1.64
CA PRO A 106 -0.59 5.71 1.88
C PRO A 106 -1.49 6.28 3.00
N CYS A 107 -1.07 7.40 3.63
CA CYS A 107 -1.86 8.18 4.57
C CYS A 107 -2.71 9.28 3.91
N SER A 108 -2.60 9.48 2.60
CA SER A 108 -3.17 10.59 1.87
C SER A 108 -4.07 10.04 0.76
N PRO A 109 -5.40 10.27 0.78
CA PRO A 109 -6.14 11.09 1.72
C PRO A 109 -6.55 10.33 3.00
N ASN A 110 -6.24 9.04 3.07
CA ASN A 110 -6.83 8.16 4.06
C ASN A 110 -5.95 7.98 5.30
N ALA A 111 -6.34 8.59 6.42
CA ALA A 111 -5.66 8.39 7.71
C ALA A 111 -6.28 7.25 8.54
N THR A 112 -6.94 6.25 7.92
CA THR A 112 -7.52 5.15 8.70
C THR A 112 -6.44 4.18 9.20
N PRO A 113 -6.44 3.88 10.51
CA PRO A 113 -5.63 2.79 11.07
C PRO A 113 -5.89 1.48 10.32
N GLY A 114 -4.81 0.80 9.92
CA GLY A 114 -4.82 -0.40 9.07
C GLY A 114 -4.62 -0.18 7.56
N ILE A 115 -4.82 1.04 7.02
CA ILE A 115 -4.48 1.39 5.62
C ILE A 115 -3.21 2.27 5.59
N CYS A 116 -3.14 3.25 6.48
CA CYS A 116 -2.03 4.19 6.58
C CYS A 116 -1.09 3.90 7.75
N ASP A 117 -1.21 2.72 8.33
CA ASP A 117 -0.63 2.46 9.63
C ASP A 117 0.79 1.96 9.48
N THR A 118 1.71 2.93 9.49
CA THR A 118 3.11 2.62 9.50
C THR A 118 3.56 2.06 10.83
N ASP A 119 2.77 2.05 11.93
CA ASP A 119 3.17 1.54 13.27
C ASP A 119 1.90 1.18 14.08
N ALA A 120 1.37 -0.02 13.82
CA ALA A 120 0.00 -0.38 14.16
C ALA A 120 -0.30 -0.55 15.65
N ASP A 121 0.73 -0.81 16.46
CA ASP A 121 0.62 -0.92 17.90
C ASP A 121 1.28 0.25 18.65
N GLY A 122 1.94 1.16 17.93
CA GLY A 122 2.51 2.40 18.43
C GLY A 122 3.82 2.22 19.20
N ASP A 123 4.52 1.08 19.03
CA ASP A 123 5.77 0.80 19.73
C ASP A 123 6.97 1.59 19.16
N GLY A 124 6.77 2.27 18.03
CA GLY A 124 7.77 3.05 17.31
C GLY A 124 8.51 2.27 16.22
N VAL A 125 8.11 1.03 15.95
CA VAL A 125 8.64 0.18 14.88
C VAL A 125 7.66 0.17 13.73
N PRO A 126 8.13 0.43 12.49
CA PRO A 126 7.18 0.46 11.41
C PRO A 126 6.58 -0.91 11.10
N SER A 127 5.28 -1.03 10.80
CA SER A 127 4.57 -2.30 10.54
C SER A 127 5.26 -3.18 9.48
N VAL A 128 5.91 -2.57 8.47
CA VAL A 128 6.69 -3.30 7.45
C VAL A 128 7.96 -3.97 7.99
N SER A 129 8.42 -3.55 9.16
CA SER A 129 9.60 -4.04 9.88
C SER A 129 9.25 -4.71 11.21
N ASP A 130 8.00 -4.61 11.65
CA ASP A 130 7.52 -5.18 12.89
C ASP A 130 7.22 -6.68 12.73
N PRO A 131 7.72 -7.55 13.64
CA PRO A 131 7.33 -8.95 13.64
C PRO A 131 5.88 -9.25 14.06
N ASP A 132 5.18 -8.35 14.76
CA ASP A 132 3.81 -8.49 15.26
C ASP A 132 3.11 -7.13 15.49
N ASP A 133 2.57 -6.55 14.41
CA ASP A 133 1.81 -5.27 14.32
C ASP A 133 0.66 -5.04 15.34
N ASN A 134 0.31 -6.02 16.18
CA ASN A 134 -0.76 -5.88 17.17
C ASN A 134 -0.25 -5.99 18.60
N ASN A 135 1.06 -5.94 18.82
CA ASN A 135 1.68 -6.26 20.08
C ASN A 135 2.84 -5.31 20.38
N PRO A 136 2.60 -4.24 21.17
CA PRO A 136 3.60 -3.21 21.44
C PRO A 136 4.85 -3.70 22.18
N CYS A 137 4.90 -4.97 22.58
CA CYS A 137 6.07 -5.63 23.18
C CYS A 137 7.01 -6.29 22.17
N VAL A 138 6.62 -6.33 20.91
CA VAL A 138 7.37 -6.93 19.80
C VAL A 138 7.70 -5.80 18.84
N PRO A 139 8.96 -5.71 18.35
CA PRO A 139 10.13 -6.53 18.65
C PRO A 139 10.82 -6.21 19.98
N ASN A 140 10.41 -5.14 20.66
CA ASN A 140 11.10 -4.64 21.85
C ASN A 140 10.23 -4.77 23.11
N PRO A 141 10.49 -5.73 24.01
CA PRO A 141 9.71 -5.87 25.24
C PRO A 141 9.92 -4.72 26.23
N LEU A 142 10.93 -3.86 26.00
CA LEU A 142 11.16 -2.64 26.77
C LEU A 142 10.54 -1.40 26.13
N ALA A 143 9.70 -1.56 25.09
CA ALA A 143 8.96 -0.46 24.50
C ALA A 143 8.02 0.18 25.53
N GLY A 144 7.83 1.49 25.44
CA GLY A 144 7.11 2.23 26.49
C GLY A 144 5.62 1.87 26.62
N LEU A 145 5.00 1.39 25.53
CA LEU A 145 3.60 0.96 25.50
C LEU A 145 3.41 -0.52 25.86
N CYS A 146 4.48 -1.30 25.94
CA CYS A 146 4.43 -2.70 26.31
C CYS A 146 4.01 -2.87 27.79
N ASP A 147 3.06 -3.78 28.04
CA ASP A 147 2.68 -4.31 29.36
C ASP A 147 3.20 -5.76 29.41
N GLN A 148 4.45 -5.91 29.87
CA GLN A 148 5.19 -7.16 29.69
C GLN A 148 4.72 -8.26 30.67
N ASP A 149 4.22 -7.91 31.85
CA ASP A 149 3.69 -8.86 32.84
C ASP A 149 2.15 -8.96 32.85
N ASN A 150 1.46 -8.16 32.04
CA ASN A 150 0.01 -8.14 31.85
C ASN A 150 -0.76 -7.80 33.12
N ASP A 151 -0.20 -6.90 33.92
CA ASP A 151 -0.77 -6.48 35.20
C ASP A 151 -1.71 -5.26 35.05
N GLY A 152 -1.70 -4.62 33.88
CA GLY A 152 -2.50 -3.45 33.53
C GLY A 152 -1.72 -2.13 33.48
N LEU A 153 -0.42 -2.12 33.74
CA LEU A 153 0.48 -1.00 33.51
C LEU A 153 1.46 -1.30 32.38
N ASN A 154 1.72 -0.29 31.55
CA ASN A 154 2.84 -0.37 30.61
C ASN A 154 4.15 0.10 31.25
N ASN A 155 5.25 -0.26 30.62
CA ASN A 155 6.62 0.06 31.04
C ASN A 155 6.83 1.56 31.37
N ASN A 156 6.17 2.48 30.63
CA ASN A 156 6.24 3.92 30.91
C ASN A 156 5.52 4.31 32.21
N GLN A 157 4.36 3.72 32.47
CA GLN A 157 3.59 3.92 33.69
C GLN A 157 4.34 3.35 34.90
N GLU A 158 4.95 2.19 34.75
CA GLU A 158 5.72 1.55 35.81
C GLU A 158 7.01 2.28 36.13
N ALA A 159 7.73 2.76 35.12
CA ALA A 159 8.89 3.63 35.33
C ALA A 159 8.51 4.91 36.09
N THR A 160 7.28 5.40 35.91
CA THR A 160 6.75 6.56 36.64
C THR A 160 6.31 6.18 38.07
N ASN A 161 5.73 5.00 38.24
CA ASN A 161 5.22 4.48 39.51
C ASN A 161 6.31 3.86 40.39
N GLY A 162 7.49 3.57 39.81
CA GLY A 162 8.59 2.88 40.48
C GLY A 162 8.36 1.38 40.64
N THR A 163 7.54 0.77 39.80
CA THR A 163 7.28 -0.68 39.76
C THR A 163 8.14 -1.35 38.68
N ASN A 164 8.22 -2.68 38.73
CA ASN A 164 9.08 -3.48 37.88
C ASN A 164 8.30 -4.02 36.66
N PRO A 165 8.68 -3.63 35.43
CA PRO A 165 7.96 -4.02 34.20
C PRO A 165 7.93 -5.50 33.82
N THR A 166 8.40 -6.37 34.70
CA THR A 166 8.49 -7.80 34.46
C THR A 166 7.89 -8.60 35.59
N ASP A 167 7.27 -7.91 36.55
CA ASP A 167 6.84 -8.45 37.82
C ASP A 167 5.51 -7.78 38.21
N PRO A 168 4.38 -8.51 38.05
CA PRO A 168 3.06 -7.91 38.16
C PRO A 168 2.71 -7.46 39.59
N ASP A 169 3.52 -7.81 40.59
CA ASP A 169 3.37 -7.49 42.02
C ASP A 169 4.75 -7.18 42.62
N THR A 170 5.31 -6.01 42.30
CA THR A 170 6.70 -5.62 42.61
C THR A 170 7.07 -5.74 44.10
N ASP A 171 6.12 -5.57 45.01
CA ASP A 171 6.35 -5.66 46.46
C ASP A 171 5.80 -6.95 47.12
N ASP A 172 5.37 -7.91 46.31
CA ASP A 172 4.87 -9.23 46.71
C ASP A 172 3.76 -9.15 47.78
N ASP A 173 2.89 -8.13 47.74
CA ASP A 173 1.84 -7.91 48.74
C ASP A 173 0.53 -8.66 48.44
N GLY A 174 0.47 -9.28 47.26
CA GLY A 174 -0.69 -10.01 46.75
C GLY A 174 -1.65 -9.15 45.92
N ILE A 175 -1.29 -7.92 45.59
CA ILE A 175 -2.04 -6.99 44.74
C ILE A 175 -1.17 -6.56 43.57
N ASN A 176 -1.66 -6.77 42.35
CA ASN A 176 -0.91 -6.35 41.18
C ASN A 176 -0.69 -4.82 41.14
N ASP A 177 0.44 -4.40 40.57
CA ASP A 177 0.82 -2.99 40.46
C ASP A 177 -0.22 -2.18 39.65
N GLY A 178 -0.90 -2.77 38.66
CA GLY A 178 -2.00 -2.14 37.91
C GLY A 178 -3.33 -1.96 38.65
N ILE A 179 -3.48 -2.58 39.83
CA ILE A 179 -4.68 -2.47 40.68
C ILE A 179 -4.41 -1.69 41.96
N GLY A 180 -3.18 -1.79 42.48
CA GLY A 180 -2.74 -1.17 43.73
C GLY A 180 -2.51 0.34 43.62
N ASN A 181 -2.38 1.02 44.76
CA ASN A 181 -1.69 2.31 44.77
C ASN A 181 -0.23 1.96 44.99
N ASN A 182 0.61 2.12 43.96
CA ASN A 182 2.03 1.73 43.84
C ASN A 182 2.93 2.57 44.77
N THR A 183 2.48 2.80 46.00
CA THR A 183 3.09 3.64 47.00
C THR A 183 2.96 2.89 48.32
N VAL A 184 3.91 1.98 48.54
CA VAL A 184 4.26 1.40 49.84
C VAL A 184 3.07 0.79 50.59
N GLY A 185 2.79 -0.47 50.30
CA GLY A 185 2.10 -1.36 51.24
C GLY A 185 2.98 -1.56 52.47
N LEU A 186 2.75 -0.80 53.55
CA LEU A 186 3.38 -1.07 54.83
C LEU A 186 2.82 -2.40 55.38
N ILE A 187 3.48 -3.52 55.11
CA ILE A 187 3.10 -4.80 55.71
C ILE A 187 3.38 -4.73 57.22
N ILE A 188 2.33 -4.53 58.02
CA ILE A 188 2.39 -4.75 59.47
C ILE A 188 2.13 -6.24 59.72
N GLU A 189 3.18 -7.06 59.64
CA GLU A 189 3.17 -8.43 60.14
C GLU A 189 2.92 -8.43 61.66
N PRO A 190 1.88 -9.11 62.18
CA PRO A 190 1.67 -9.22 63.62
C PRO A 190 2.72 -10.15 64.24
N GLY A 191 3.87 -9.60 64.62
CA GLY A 191 4.88 -10.28 65.45
C GLY A 191 6.33 -10.21 64.96
N SER A 192 6.59 -9.66 63.78
CA SER A 192 7.93 -9.55 63.20
C SER A 192 8.29 -8.07 63.06
N GLY A 193 9.42 -7.65 63.61
CA GLY A 193 9.82 -6.22 63.65
C GLY A 193 9.83 -5.54 62.28
N LEU A 194 9.72 -4.21 62.30
CA LEU A 194 9.72 -3.31 61.14
C LEU A 194 10.88 -3.64 60.18
N HIS A 195 10.61 -4.40 59.12
CA HIS A 195 11.55 -4.57 58.03
C HIS A 195 11.20 -3.55 56.96
N LEU A 196 11.94 -2.44 56.98
CA LEU A 196 11.95 -1.49 55.90
C LEU A 196 12.76 -2.12 54.76
N PHE A 197 12.11 -2.90 53.90
CA PHE A 197 12.70 -3.20 52.60
C PHE A 197 12.62 -1.92 51.79
N ARG A 198 13.78 -1.26 51.65
CA ARG A 198 13.99 -0.31 50.57
C ARG A 198 14.55 -1.11 49.40
N MET A 199 14.12 -0.73 48.21
CA MET A 199 14.79 -1.01 46.93
C MET A 199 16.31 -0.96 47.07
#